data_AF-A0A7Y5L9I3-F1
#
_entry.id   AF-A0A7Y5L9I3-F1
#
_cell.length_a   1.000
_cell.length_b   1.000
_cell.length_c   1.000
_cell.angle_alpha   90.00
_cell.angle_beta   90.00
_cell.angle_gamma   90.00
#
_symmetry.space_group_name_H-M   'P 1'
#
loop_
_entity.id
_entity.type
_entity.pdbx_description
1 polymer ?
#
loop_
_entity_poly.entity_id
_entity_poly.type
_entity_poly.pdbx_seq_one_letter_code
_entity_poly.pdbx_strand_id
1 'polypeptide(L)'
;RLRPILMTTLTMVLGMMPLAMALGAGSEIRQSMAIAVIGALISSTLLTLVLVPVVYTYVEGLRMRLARRHVPTTNGKLKAMPEAVGA
;
A
#
# COMPACT_ATOMS: atom_id res chain seq x y z
N ARG A 1 -8.19 0.22 6.26
CA ARG A 1 -7.10 -0.67 6.77
C ARG A 1 -6.01 0.14 7.49
N LEU A 2 -6.39 1.24 8.14
CA LEU A 2 -5.47 2.22 8.73
C LEU A 2 -5.11 1.90 10.18
N ARG A 3 -5.97 1.14 10.88
CA ARG A 3 -5.74 0.71 12.27
C ARG A 3 -4.38 0.02 12.46
N PRO A 4 -3.92 -0.88 11.57
CA PRO A 4 -2.60 -1.54 11.70
C PRO A 4 -1.40 -0.61 11.49
N ILE A 5 -1.49 0.37 10.58
CA ILE A 5 -0.39 1.30 10.28
C ILE A 5 -0.17 2.27 11.44
N LEU A 6 -1.27 2.77 12.02
CA LEU A 6 -1.22 3.61 13.22
C LEU A 6 -0.70 2.83 14.42
N MET A 7 -1.03 1.54 14.54
CA MET A 7 -0.55 0.69 15.63
C MET A 7 0.97 0.48 15.59
N THR A 8 1.56 0.25 14.41
CA THR A 8 3.00 0.02 14.28
C THR A 8 3.79 1.30 14.47
N THR A 9 3.31 2.43 13.93
CA THR A 9 3.95 3.75 14.16
C THR A 9 3.90 4.16 15.63
N LEU A 10 2.76 4.01 16.31
CA LEU A 10 2.64 4.28 17.75
C LEU A 10 3.59 3.41 18.58
N THR A 11 3.61 2.09 18.32
CA THR A 11 4.52 1.16 19.03
C THR A 11 5.98 1.56 18.84
N MET A 12 6.38 1.93 17.61
CA MET A 12 7.76 2.29 17.30
C MET A 12 8.17 3.63 17.91
N VAL A 13 7.28 4.62 17.90
CA VAL A 13 7.50 5.91 18.57
C VAL A 13 7.62 5.72 20.08
N LEU A 14 6.74 4.93 20.71
CA LEU A 14 6.79 4.65 22.14
C LEU A 14 8.05 3.85 22.54
N GLY A 15 8.48 2.89 21.71
CA GLY A 15 9.70 2.09 21.96
C GLY A 15 11.00 2.89 21.78
N MET A 16 11.00 3.89 20.90
CA MET A 16 12.16 4.77 20.67
C MET A 16 12.13 6.07 21.49
N MET A 17 10.99 6.42 22.09
CA MET A 17 10.85 7.56 23.00
C MET A 17 11.90 7.57 24.13
N PRO A 18 12.15 6.46 24.87
CA PRO A 18 13.18 6.47 25.91
C PRO A 18 14.60 6.55 25.34
N LEU A 19 14.84 6.03 24.12
CA LEU A 19 16.13 6.16 23.43
C LEU A 19 16.39 7.60 22.96
N ALA A 20 15.34 8.33 22.60
CA ALA A 20 15.42 9.74 22.22
C ALA A 20 15.65 10.67 23.43
N MET A 21 15.17 10.27 24.62
CA MET A 21 15.36 11.00 25.88
C MET A 21 16.62 10.58 26.65
N ALA A 22 17.31 9.52 26.21
CA ALA A 22 18.51 9.02 26.88
C ALA A 22 19.65 10.04 26.76
N LEU A 23 19.77 10.93 27.74
CA LEU A 23 20.88 11.87 27.91
C LEU A 23 22.00 11.18 28.69
N GLY A 24 22.81 10.36 28.01
CA GLY A 24 23.96 9.67 28.61
C GLY A 24 25.23 9.86 27.77
N ALA A 25 26.43 9.81 28.36
CA ALA A 25 27.67 9.88 27.60
C ALA A 25 27.72 8.76 26.53
N GLY A 26 27.84 9.11 25.25
CA GLY A 26 27.77 8.17 24.11
C GLY A 26 26.36 7.89 23.55
N SER A 27 25.33 8.60 24.04
CA SER A 27 23.95 8.51 23.55
C SER A 27 23.67 9.36 22.31
N GLU A 28 24.50 10.37 22.03
CA GLU A 28 24.28 11.34 20.94
C GLU A 28 24.09 10.66 19.57
N ILE A 29 24.88 9.62 19.29
CA ILE A 29 24.76 8.84 18.05
C ILE A 29 23.44 8.06 18.03
N ARG A 30 23.05 7.41 19.14
CA ARG A 30 21.79 6.63 19.20
C ARG A 30 20.57 7.54 19.11
N GLN A 31 20.63 8.71 19.73
CA GLN A 31 19.58 9.72 19.70
C GLN A 31 19.39 10.26 18.27
N SER A 32 20.49 10.61 17.59
CA SER A 32 20.45 11.07 16.20
C SER A 32 19.91 9.99 15.24
N MET A 33 20.37 8.74 15.40
CA MET A 33 19.85 7.62 14.60
C MET A 33 18.36 7.35 14.85
N ALA A 34 17.90 7.42 16.10
CA ALA A 34 16.49 7.21 16.43
C ALA A 34 15.60 8.28 15.78
N ILE A 35 15.99 9.56 15.86
CA ILE A 35 15.25 10.66 15.24
C ILE A 35 15.18 10.50 13.72
N ALA A 36 16.30 10.13 13.07
CA ALA A 36 16.34 9.90 11.63
C ALA A 36 15.40 8.76 11.19
N VAL A 37 15.38 7.65 11.95
CA VAL A 37 14.51 6.51 11.65
C VAL A 37 13.03 6.86 11.84
N ILE A 38 12.67 7.57 12.90
CA ILE A 38 11.28 8.02 13.13
C ILE A 38 10.81 8.89 11.95
N GLY A 39 11.63 9.87 11.52
CA GLY A 39 11.31 10.71 10.37
C GLY A 39 11.17 9.92 9.06
N ALA A 40 12.06 8.96 8.83
CA ALA A 40 12.01 8.08 7.66
C ALA A 40 10.76 7.20 7.63
N LEU A 41 10.34 6.65 8.77
CA LEU A 41 9.15 5.81 8.88
C LEU A 41 7.87 6.60 8.60
N ILE A 42 7.75 7.80 9.16
CA ILE A 42 6.62 8.69 8.90
C ILE A 42 6.57 9.03 7.41
N SER A 43 7.71 9.42 6.84
CA SER A 43 7.82 9.80 5.43
C SER A 43 7.49 8.63 4.50
N SER A 44 8.02 7.43 4.77
CA SER A 44 7.76 6.21 3.99
C SER A 44 6.30 5.76 4.09
N THR A 45 5.67 5.93 5.25
CA THR A 45 4.25 5.59 5.46
C THR A 45 3.36 6.52 4.64
N LEU A 46 3.59 7.83 4.71
CA LEU A 46 2.87 8.81 3.90
C LEU A 46 3.11 8.57 2.40
N LEU A 47 4.37 8.33 2.04
CA LEU A 47 4.74 8.03 0.67
C LEU A 47 4.01 6.79 0.18
N THR A 48 3.98 5.70 0.95
CA THR A 48 3.26 4.46 0.57
C THR A 48 1.76 4.67 0.41
N LEU A 49 1.14 5.45 1.30
CA LEU A 49 -0.29 5.77 1.26
C LEU A 49 -0.70 6.47 -0.05
N VAL A 50 0.19 7.29 -0.61
CA VAL A 50 -0.02 8.01 -1.88
C VAL A 50 0.53 7.23 -3.07
N LEU A 51 1.68 6.57 -2.92
CA LEU A 51 2.38 5.84 -3.97
C LEU A 51 1.58 4.63 -4.44
N VAL A 52 1.02 3.84 -3.51
CA VAL A 52 0.21 2.66 -3.84
C VAL A 52 -0.95 2.99 -4.79
N PRO A 53 -1.85 3.96 -4.49
CA PRO A 53 -2.93 4.31 -5.41
C PRO A 53 -2.43 4.92 -6.72
N VAL A 54 -1.39 5.76 -6.69
CA VAL A 54 -0.81 6.36 -7.91
C VAL A 54 -0.27 5.28 -8.85
N VAL A 55 0.55 4.37 -8.33
CA VAL A 55 1.11 3.25 -9.10
C VAL A 55 0.00 2.33 -9.59
N TYR A 56 -1.00 2.04 -8.75
CA TYR A 56 -2.13 1.22 -9.17
C TYR A 56 -2.91 1.83 -10.35
N THR A 57 -3.17 3.14 -10.30
CA THR A 57 -3.87 3.85 -11.39
C THR A 57 -3.03 3.84 -12.68
N TYR A 58 -1.72 3.99 -12.56
CA TYR A 58 -0.81 3.98 -13.70
C TYR A 58 -0.70 2.59 -14.34
N VAL A 59 -0.56 1.55 -13.52
CA VAL A 59 -0.49 0.16 -13.96
C VAL A 59 -1.82 -0.28 -14.56
N GLU A 60 -2.96 0.07 -13.96
CA GLU A 60 -4.27 -0.28 -14.49
C GLU A 60 -4.53 0.41 -15.84
N GLY A 61 -4.11 1.66 -16.00
CA GLY A 61 -4.13 2.34 -17.31
C GLY A 61 -3.28 1.62 -18.37
N LEU A 62 -2.10 1.12 -17.99
CA LEU A 62 -1.25 0.31 -18.87
C LEU A 62 -1.89 -1.04 -19.20
N ARG A 63 -2.45 -1.72 -18.18
CA ARG A 63 -3.17 -3.00 -18.34
C ARG A 63 -4.36 -2.83 -19.25
N MET A 64 -5.15 -1.77 -19.14
CA MET A 64 -6.26 -1.50 -20.07
C MET A 64 -5.78 -1.28 -21.50
N ARG A 65 -4.63 -0.61 -21.72
CA ARG A 65 -4.08 -0.41 -23.06
C ARG A 65 -3.54 -1.71 -23.67
N LEU A 66 -2.94 -2.60 -22.87
CA LEU A 66 -2.50 -3.92 -23.34
C LEU A 66 -3.67 -4.92 -23.46
N ALA A 67 -4.65 -4.88 -22.56
CA ALA A 67 -5.83 -5.73 -22.57
C ALA A 67 -6.77 -5.41 -23.75
N ARG A 68 -6.72 -4.19 -24.32
CA ARG A 68 -7.37 -3.88 -25.61
C ARG A 68 -6.86 -4.71 -26.78
N ARG A 69 -5.70 -5.39 -26.67
CA ARG A 69 -5.24 -6.39 -27.65
C ARG A 69 -5.73 -7.82 -27.35
N HIS A 70 -6.39 -8.06 -26.21
CA HIS A 70 -6.78 -9.40 -25.75
C HIS A 70 -8.14 -9.41 -25.04
N VAL A 71 -9.14 -8.70 -25.57
CA VAL A 71 -10.54 -8.94 -25.22
C VAL A 71 -11.08 -10.03 -26.17
N PRO A 72 -11.08 -11.32 -25.80
CA PRO A 72 -11.99 -12.28 -26.40
C PRO A 72 -13.39 -11.90 -25.92
N THR A 73 -14.23 -11.53 -26.88
CA THR A 73 -15.68 -11.43 -26.75
C THR A 73 -16.28 -12.69 -26.13
N THR A 74 -16.52 -12.68 -24.81
CA THR A 74 -17.54 -13.52 -24.18
C THR A 74 -18.87 -12.77 -24.25
N ASN A 75 -19.40 -12.69 -25.46
CA ASN A 75 -20.78 -12.27 -25.72
C ASN A 75 -21.34 -13.23 -26.77
N GLY A 76 -21.96 -14.32 -26.33
CA GLY A 76 -22.45 -15.36 -27.24
C GLY A 76 -23.18 -16.56 -26.61
N LYS A 77 -23.15 -16.76 -25.29
CA LYS A 77 -23.78 -17.94 -24.64
C LYS A 77 -25.01 -17.66 -23.75
N LEU A 78 -25.55 -16.45 -23.74
CA LEU A 78 -26.81 -16.13 -23.04
C LEU A 78 -28.02 -15.97 -23.99
N LYS A 79 -27.86 -16.09 -25.31
CA LYS A 79 -28.96 -15.95 -26.29
C LYS A 79 -29.47 -17.27 -26.90
N ALA A 80 -28.86 -18.42 -26.59
CA ALA A 80 -29.13 -19.68 -27.30
C ALA A 80 -29.85 -20.77 -26.47
N MET A 81 -30.50 -20.45 -25.35
CA MET A 81 -31.31 -21.44 -24.61
C MET A 81 -32.57 -20.79 -24.00
N PRO A 82 -33.59 -20.51 -24.83
CA PRO A 82 -34.96 -20.78 -24.40
C PRO A 82 -35.90 -21.35 -25.49
N GLU A 83 -35.39 -22.02 -26.54
CA GLU A 83 -36.27 -22.62 -27.60
C GLU A 83 -36.06 -24.13 -27.85
N ALA A 84 -35.30 -24.83 -27.01
CA ALA A 84 -35.04 -26.28 -27.16
C ALA A 84 -35.64 -27.15 -26.03
N VAL A 85 -36.72 -26.70 -25.39
CA VAL A 85 -37.49 -27.49 -24.41
C VAL A 85 -38.98 -27.34 -24.74
N GLY A 86 -39.35 -27.79 -25.94
CA GLY A 86 -40.70 -27.64 -26.49
C GLY A 86 -40.90 -28.49 -27.73
N ALA A 87 -40.59 -29.77 -27.64
CA ALA A 87 -41.04 -30.81 -28.58
C ALA A 87 -41.03 -32.16 -27.84
#